data_AF-A0AA39WVD4-F1
#
_entry.id   AF-A0AA39WVD4-F1
#
_cell.length_a   1.000
_cell.length_b   1.000
_cell.length_c   1.000
_cell.angle_alpha   90.00
_cell.angle_beta   90.00
_cell.angle_gamma   90.00
#
_symmetry.space_group_name_H-M   'P 1'
#
loop_
_entity.id
_entity.type
_entity.pdbx_description
1 polymer ?
#
loop_
_entity_poly.entity_id
_entity_poly.type
_entity_poly.pdbx_seq_one_letter_code
_entity_poly.pdbx_strand_id
1 'polypeptide(L)'
;MATTSRDTSFENTLPEYDSSSPAPGDPWPYKRLPRSFNIYYKQWFSSMYQLGEHENQPLFTIQRHAAWGHDKPMMVLHEGADPKGPVVATVTKEGVMKHDTVIELGTIREPLVSDVSMTLKNSRFTFSFDVGRAGKETRRESFEWRISKAIEVRALDSMAFGWKLVRLGPDHNTGRGGSRGLRDVGEASDGHEVVAAWSENSGMTLSKIAKVHFLGAGATGEFGDDWALMAALSAFRLWKFTSMSISVRP
;
A
#
# COMPACT_ATOMS: atom_id res chain seq x y z
N MET A 1 32.93 -15.25 2.72
CA MET A 1 31.75 -14.84 1.93
C MET A 1 30.56 -15.62 2.47
N ALA A 2 29.67 -14.96 3.21
CA ALA A 2 28.45 -15.60 3.71
C ALA A 2 27.32 -15.29 2.72
N THR A 3 26.92 -16.30 1.95
CA THR A 3 25.71 -16.28 1.14
C THR A 3 24.51 -16.28 2.08
N THR A 4 23.84 -15.14 2.22
CA THR A 4 22.54 -15.05 2.89
C THR A 4 21.53 -15.84 2.06
N SER A 5 21.26 -17.08 2.47
CA SER A 5 20.14 -17.87 1.96
C SER A 5 18.86 -17.07 2.20
N ARG A 6 18.14 -16.70 1.12
CA ARG A 6 16.78 -16.17 1.25
C ARG A 6 15.94 -17.27 1.87
N ASP A 7 15.40 -16.99 3.05
CA ASP A 7 14.48 -17.91 3.72
C ASP A 7 13.12 -17.84 3.00
N THR A 8 12.93 -18.71 2.01
CA THR A 8 11.69 -18.82 1.23
C THR A 8 10.58 -19.56 1.98
N SER A 9 10.83 -19.99 3.23
CA SER A 9 9.82 -20.63 4.07
C SER A 9 8.56 -19.77 4.24
N PHE A 10 8.73 -18.44 4.27
CA PHE A 10 7.62 -17.48 4.32
C PHE A 10 6.68 -17.59 3.11
N GLU A 11 7.22 -17.63 1.89
CA GLU A 11 6.42 -17.76 0.66
C GLU A 11 5.68 -19.11 0.61
N ASN A 12 6.28 -20.18 1.16
CA ASN A 12 5.72 -21.53 1.18
C ASN A 12 4.66 -21.77 2.29
N THR A 13 4.63 -20.95 3.34
CA THR A 13 3.63 -21.08 4.43
C THR A 13 2.33 -20.33 4.18
N LEU A 14 2.25 -19.55 3.10
CA LEU A 14 1.09 -18.74 2.81
C LEU A 14 0.16 -19.48 1.84
N PRO A 15 -1.17 -19.37 2.01
CA PRO A 15 -2.11 -20.00 1.09
C PRO A 15 -1.83 -19.56 -0.36
N GLU A 16 -1.92 -20.52 -1.27
CA GLU A 16 -1.71 -20.34 -2.70
C GLU A 16 -2.74 -19.35 -3.24
N TYR A 17 -2.27 -18.28 -3.87
CA TYR A 17 -3.15 -17.26 -4.44
C TYR A 17 -3.60 -17.73 -5.82
N ASP A 18 -4.91 -17.99 -5.95
CA ASP A 18 -5.51 -18.20 -7.26
C ASP A 18 -5.48 -16.89 -8.05
N SER A 19 -4.44 -16.78 -8.88
CA SER A 19 -4.26 -15.68 -9.84
C SER A 19 -5.22 -15.80 -11.03
N SER A 20 -6.04 -16.86 -11.06
CA SER A 20 -6.74 -17.35 -12.24
C SER A 20 -8.23 -17.63 -11.99
N SER A 21 -9.01 -16.61 -11.68
CA SER A 21 -10.29 -16.41 -12.38
C SER A 21 -11.04 -15.15 -11.92
N PRO A 22 -11.67 -14.41 -12.85
CA PRO A 22 -12.62 -13.38 -12.50
C PRO A 22 -13.85 -14.01 -11.83
N ALA A 23 -14.23 -13.50 -10.66
CA ALA A 23 -15.60 -13.68 -10.21
C ALA A 23 -16.51 -12.86 -11.15
N PRO A 24 -17.55 -13.44 -11.76
CA PRO A 24 -18.44 -12.72 -12.64
C PRO A 24 -19.30 -11.74 -11.82
N GLY A 25 -19.17 -10.45 -12.14
CA GLY A 25 -19.93 -9.37 -11.50
C GLY A 25 -19.16 -8.06 -11.58
N ASP A 26 -19.29 -7.37 -12.72
CA ASP A 26 -18.64 -6.12 -13.14
C ASP A 26 -17.09 -6.12 -13.23
N PRO A 27 -16.51 -6.11 -14.45
CA PRO A 27 -15.06 -6.08 -14.61
C PRO A 27 -14.54 -4.72 -14.14
N TRP A 28 -13.71 -4.75 -13.10
CA TRP A 28 -12.82 -3.64 -12.76
C TRP A 28 -12.09 -3.19 -14.05
N PRO A 29 -12.18 -1.91 -14.45
CA PRO A 29 -11.80 -1.49 -15.79
C PRO A 29 -10.29 -1.36 -15.99
N TYR A 30 -9.51 -1.48 -14.92
CA TYR A 30 -8.07 -1.30 -14.92
C TYR A 30 -7.32 -2.61 -14.62
N LYS A 31 -6.02 -2.63 -14.90
CA LYS A 31 -5.14 -3.72 -14.44
C LYS A 31 -5.20 -3.90 -12.92
N ARG A 32 -5.04 -5.12 -12.42
CA ARG A 32 -4.98 -5.39 -10.98
C ARG A 32 -3.56 -5.23 -10.45
N LEU A 33 -3.44 -4.76 -9.21
CA LEU A 33 -2.17 -4.84 -8.51
C LEU A 33 -1.90 -6.30 -8.11
N PRO A 34 -0.71 -6.83 -8.41
CA PRO A 34 -0.35 -8.16 -8.00
C PRO A 34 -0.09 -8.20 -6.49
N ARG A 35 -0.09 -9.41 -5.94
CA ARG A 35 0.15 -9.64 -4.50
C ARG A 35 1.45 -9.00 -4.03
N SER A 36 2.51 -9.08 -4.84
CA SER A 36 3.79 -8.42 -4.58
C SER A 36 4.09 -7.46 -5.71
N PHE A 37 4.44 -6.23 -5.39
CA PHE A 37 4.95 -5.28 -6.39
C PHE A 37 5.98 -4.36 -5.80
N ASN A 38 6.68 -3.65 -6.67
CA ASN A 38 7.71 -2.70 -6.31
C ASN A 38 7.30 -1.30 -6.75
N ILE A 39 7.88 -0.31 -6.09
CA ILE A 39 7.81 1.08 -6.51
C ILE A 39 9.19 1.51 -7.01
N TYR A 40 9.22 2.05 -8.23
CA TYR A 40 10.41 2.50 -8.91
C TYR A 40 10.36 4.02 -9.10
N TYR A 41 11.40 4.72 -8.67
CA TYR A 41 11.64 6.12 -8.99
C TYR A 41 12.29 6.25 -10.37
N LYS A 42 11.77 7.17 -11.20
CA LYS A 42 12.35 7.48 -12.50
C LYS A 42 13.21 8.73 -12.41
N GLN A 43 14.52 8.53 -12.31
CA GLN A 43 15.51 9.58 -12.04
C GLN A 43 15.50 10.74 -13.06
N TRP A 44 15.13 10.47 -14.32
CA TRP A 44 15.09 11.50 -15.37
C TRP A 44 13.78 12.30 -15.41
N PHE A 45 12.77 11.82 -14.68
CA PHE A 45 11.50 12.50 -14.50
C PHE A 45 11.32 12.80 -13.02
N SER A 46 11.95 13.89 -12.56
CA SER A 46 11.73 14.38 -11.19
C SER A 46 10.22 14.42 -10.92
N SER A 47 9.78 13.74 -9.86
CA SER A 47 8.36 13.59 -9.48
C SER A 47 7.55 12.46 -10.13
N MET A 48 8.16 11.53 -10.87
CA MET A 48 7.48 10.31 -11.37
C MET A 48 7.92 9.02 -10.67
N TYR A 49 6.95 8.14 -10.44
CA TYR A 49 7.14 6.81 -9.86
C TYR A 49 6.31 5.79 -10.64
N GLN A 50 6.79 4.56 -10.69
CA GLN A 50 6.11 3.46 -11.37
C GLN A 50 5.89 2.29 -10.42
N LEU A 51 4.71 1.67 -10.52
CA LEU A 51 4.32 0.50 -9.74
C LEU A 51 4.30 -0.71 -10.66
N GLY A 52 4.92 -1.80 -10.24
CA GLY A 52 4.89 -3.06 -10.97
C GLY A 52 5.77 -4.13 -10.32
N GLU A 53 5.58 -5.38 -10.71
CA GLU A 53 6.49 -6.46 -10.30
C GLU A 53 7.92 -6.16 -10.76
N HIS A 54 8.06 -5.71 -12.00
CA HIS A 54 9.33 -5.42 -12.64
C HIS A 54 9.39 -3.99 -13.17
N GLU A 55 10.57 -3.39 -13.16
CA GLU A 55 10.77 -1.99 -13.57
C GLU A 55 10.42 -1.73 -15.05
N ASN A 56 10.62 -2.73 -15.90
CA ASN A 56 10.37 -2.66 -17.35
C ASN A 56 8.91 -2.97 -17.72
N GLN A 57 8.08 -3.37 -16.76
CA GLN A 57 6.67 -3.70 -16.96
C GLN A 57 5.80 -3.00 -15.92
N PRO A 58 5.76 -1.65 -15.93
CA PRO A 58 4.94 -0.90 -14.98
C PRO A 58 3.45 -1.08 -15.28
N LEU A 59 2.68 -1.31 -14.22
CA LEU A 59 1.23 -1.40 -14.25
C LEU A 59 0.58 -0.03 -14.09
N PHE A 60 1.20 0.83 -13.27
CA PHE A 60 0.71 2.17 -13.01
C PHE A 60 1.87 3.17 -12.88
N THR A 61 1.55 4.44 -13.11
CA THR A 61 2.47 5.55 -12.97
C THR A 61 1.88 6.59 -12.01
N ILE A 62 2.63 6.92 -10.96
CA ILE A 62 2.31 8.05 -10.08
C ILE A 62 3.06 9.27 -10.59
N GLN A 63 2.30 10.30 -10.96
CA GLN A 63 2.81 11.64 -11.21
C GLN A 63 2.55 12.50 -9.98
N ARG A 64 3.61 13.10 -9.42
CA ARG A 64 3.47 14.06 -8.33
C ARG A 64 3.54 15.48 -8.86
N HIS A 65 2.66 16.35 -8.38
CA HIS A 65 2.72 17.78 -8.65
C HIS A 65 3.27 18.52 -7.42
N ALA A 66 3.89 19.67 -7.65
CA ALA A 66 4.29 20.55 -6.56
C ALA A 66 3.02 21.03 -5.85
N ALA A 67 2.91 20.80 -4.54
CA ALA A 67 1.73 21.16 -3.75
C ALA A 67 1.69 22.66 -3.41
N TRP A 68 1.88 23.53 -4.42
CA TRP A 68 1.68 24.97 -4.30
C TRP A 68 0.26 25.29 -4.78
N GLY A 69 -0.65 25.53 -3.83
CA GLY A 69 -2.06 25.85 -4.08
C GLY A 69 -3.02 24.66 -4.00
N HIS A 70 -4.32 24.95 -4.10
CA HIS A 70 -5.42 23.97 -4.04
C HIS A 70 -5.81 23.43 -5.43
N ASP A 71 -5.36 24.05 -6.51
CA ASP A 71 -5.90 23.83 -7.86
C ASP A 71 -5.43 22.52 -8.53
N LYS A 72 -4.45 21.82 -7.95
CA LYS A 72 -3.92 20.58 -8.50
C LYS A 72 -3.82 19.48 -7.46
N PRO A 73 -4.18 18.24 -7.81
CA PRO A 73 -3.93 17.10 -6.94
C PRO A 73 -2.42 16.99 -6.68
N MET A 74 -2.07 16.66 -5.44
CA MET A 74 -0.69 16.45 -5.04
C MET A 74 -0.08 15.24 -5.76
N MET A 75 -0.90 14.21 -6.04
CA MET A 75 -0.50 13.04 -6.80
C MET A 75 -1.65 12.58 -7.70
N VAL A 76 -1.29 12.09 -8.88
CA VAL A 76 -2.21 11.48 -9.84
C VAL A 76 -1.66 10.10 -10.19
N LEU A 77 -2.52 9.09 -10.09
CA LEU A 77 -2.23 7.73 -10.52
C LEU A 77 -2.80 7.54 -11.93
N HIS A 78 -1.94 7.10 -12.85
CA HIS A 78 -2.29 6.77 -14.22
C HIS A 78 -2.16 5.27 -14.45
N GLU A 79 -3.01 4.71 -15.30
CA GLU A 79 -2.84 3.35 -15.79
C GLU A 79 -1.66 3.26 -16.79
N GLY A 80 -0.82 2.25 -16.59
CA GLY A 80 0.32 1.96 -17.45
C GLY A 80 1.57 2.80 -17.15
N ALA A 81 2.49 2.81 -18.11
CA ALA A 81 3.81 3.46 -18.00
C ALA A 81 3.78 4.97 -18.25
N ASP A 82 2.73 5.47 -18.91
CA ASP A 82 2.64 6.83 -19.43
C ASP A 82 1.85 7.72 -18.45
N PRO A 83 2.43 8.84 -17.95
CA PRO A 83 1.71 9.82 -17.14
C PRO A 83 0.62 10.59 -17.89
N LYS A 84 0.44 10.38 -19.20
CA LYS A 84 -0.70 10.89 -19.97
C LYS A 84 -1.82 9.85 -20.15
N GLY A 85 -1.64 8.65 -19.59
CA GLY A 85 -2.65 7.60 -19.62
C GLY A 85 -3.89 7.93 -18.79
N PRO A 86 -4.92 7.07 -18.83
CA PRO A 86 -6.14 7.22 -18.05
C PRO A 86 -5.86 7.45 -16.57
N VAL A 87 -6.53 8.44 -15.97
CA VAL A 87 -6.43 8.73 -14.53
C VAL A 87 -7.26 7.70 -13.76
N VAL A 88 -6.60 6.98 -12.87
CA VAL A 88 -7.19 5.93 -12.03
C VAL A 88 -7.47 6.45 -10.63
N ALA A 89 -6.68 7.40 -10.12
CA ALA A 89 -6.89 7.99 -8.80
C ALA A 89 -6.20 9.34 -8.66
N THR A 90 -6.70 10.17 -7.76
CA THR A 90 -6.13 11.45 -7.37
C THR A 90 -5.94 11.51 -5.87
N VAL A 91 -4.89 12.21 -5.45
CA VAL A 91 -4.59 12.44 -4.04
C VAL A 91 -4.45 13.93 -3.79
N THR A 92 -5.31 14.47 -2.93
CA THR A 92 -5.39 15.89 -2.60
C THR A 92 -5.14 16.11 -1.10
N LYS A 93 -4.80 17.33 -0.69
CA LYS A 93 -4.76 17.70 0.73
C LYS A 93 -6.08 18.30 1.14
N GLU A 94 -6.59 17.94 2.31
CA GLU A 94 -7.81 18.52 2.87
C GLU A 94 -7.63 20.00 3.31
N GLY A 95 -6.38 20.48 3.36
CA GLY A 95 -6.05 21.88 3.65
C GLY A 95 -4.53 22.13 3.68
N VAL A 96 -4.12 23.39 3.58
CA VAL A 96 -2.67 23.77 3.54
C VAL A 96 -1.94 23.38 4.82
N MET A 97 -2.62 23.48 5.97
CA MET A 97 -2.07 23.25 7.32
C MET A 97 -2.46 21.91 7.93
N LYS A 98 -3.36 21.15 7.29
CA LYS A 98 -3.75 19.81 7.74
C LYS A 98 -2.83 18.76 7.13
N HIS A 99 -2.58 17.69 7.87
CA HIS A 99 -1.87 16.52 7.35
C HIS A 99 -2.81 15.51 6.70
N ASP A 100 -4.11 15.64 6.94
CA ASP A 100 -5.16 14.84 6.33
C ASP A 100 -5.12 14.96 4.80
N THR A 101 -5.22 13.80 4.17
CA THR A 101 -5.07 13.62 2.72
C THR A 101 -6.32 12.91 2.24
N VAL A 102 -6.92 13.39 1.17
CA VAL A 102 -8.07 12.71 0.56
C VAL A 102 -7.54 11.92 -0.63
N ILE A 103 -7.88 10.63 -0.68
CA ILE A 103 -7.61 9.79 -1.85
C ILE A 103 -8.94 9.53 -2.53
N GLU A 104 -9.05 10.00 -3.76
CA GLU A 104 -10.22 9.82 -4.60
C GLU A 104 -9.86 8.78 -5.66
N LEU A 105 -10.59 7.67 -5.66
CA LEU A 105 -10.44 6.66 -6.70
C LEU A 105 -11.34 7.05 -7.87
N GLY A 106 -10.73 7.13 -9.05
CA GLY A 106 -11.37 7.46 -10.31
C GLY A 106 -12.09 6.25 -10.86
N THR A 107 -13.26 5.95 -10.32
CA THR A 107 -14.23 5.14 -11.04
C THR A 107 -14.95 6.01 -12.05
N ILE A 108 -15.11 5.50 -13.28
CA ILE A 108 -15.99 6.05 -14.33
C ILE A 108 -17.47 6.15 -13.86
N ARG A 109 -17.75 5.80 -12.61
CA ARG A 109 -19.04 5.78 -11.93
C ARG A 109 -18.82 6.31 -10.52
N GLU A 110 -19.13 7.58 -10.32
CA GLU A 110 -19.13 8.31 -9.04
C GLU A 110 -17.77 8.35 -8.29
N PRO A 111 -17.36 9.51 -7.75
CA PRO A 111 -16.14 9.60 -6.96
C PRO A 111 -16.32 8.80 -5.66
N LEU A 112 -15.57 7.70 -5.53
CA LEU A 112 -15.42 7.03 -4.25
C LEU A 112 -14.44 7.84 -3.41
N VAL A 113 -14.99 8.74 -2.58
CA VAL A 113 -14.19 9.60 -1.70
C VAL A 113 -13.82 8.79 -0.46
N SER A 114 -12.52 8.58 -0.25
CA SER A 114 -12.00 8.01 0.99
C SER A 114 -11.05 8.97 1.67
N ASP A 115 -11.44 9.42 2.85
CA ASP A 115 -10.63 10.29 3.68
C ASP A 115 -9.52 9.48 4.38
N VAL A 116 -8.27 9.80 4.05
CA VAL A 116 -7.10 9.30 4.79
C VAL A 116 -6.72 10.34 5.83
N SER A 117 -7.05 10.08 7.09
CA SER A 117 -6.53 10.91 8.17
C SER A 117 -5.09 10.51 8.51
N MET A 118 -4.20 11.51 8.53
CA MET A 118 -2.79 11.30 8.87
C MET A 118 -2.46 12.11 10.12
N THR A 119 -2.30 11.43 11.26
CA THR A 119 -1.97 12.11 12.52
C THR A 119 -0.52 11.86 12.93
N LEU A 120 0.34 12.87 12.73
CA LEU A 120 1.75 12.84 13.13
C LEU A 120 1.93 12.70 14.65
N LYS A 121 0.99 13.23 15.45
CA LYS A 121 1.12 13.36 16.91
C LYS A 121 1.35 12.03 17.64
N ASN A 122 1.00 10.90 17.02
CA ASN A 122 1.27 9.54 17.54
C ASN A 122 1.82 8.56 16.47
N SER A 123 2.28 9.05 15.31
CA SER A 123 2.71 8.21 14.17
C SER A 123 1.66 7.18 13.72
N ARG A 124 0.37 7.51 13.83
CA ARG A 124 -0.73 6.64 13.39
C ARG A 124 -1.24 7.13 12.04
N PHE A 125 -1.26 6.23 11.08
CA PHE A 125 -1.72 6.48 9.73
C PHE A 125 -2.90 5.57 9.48
N THR A 126 -4.10 6.15 9.46
CA THR A 126 -5.34 5.38 9.43
C THR A 126 -6.21 5.81 8.26
N PHE A 127 -6.95 4.88 7.70
CA PHE A 127 -8.02 5.19 6.76
C PHE A 127 -9.16 4.21 6.97
N SER A 128 -10.36 4.62 6.56
CA SER A 128 -11.50 3.72 6.48
C SER A 128 -11.96 3.63 5.04
N PHE A 129 -12.39 2.45 4.63
CA PHE A 129 -12.73 2.16 3.24
C PHE A 129 -13.89 1.18 3.19
N ASP A 130 -14.77 1.34 2.20
CA ASP A 130 -15.85 0.38 1.95
C ASP A 130 -15.29 -0.79 1.16
N VAL A 131 -15.13 -1.92 1.83
CA VAL A 131 -14.54 -3.12 1.26
C VAL A 131 -15.62 -4.12 0.87
N GLY A 132 -15.34 -4.90 -0.16
CA GLY A 132 -16.22 -5.95 -0.64
C GLY A 132 -15.93 -6.29 -2.09
N ARG A 133 -16.19 -7.54 -2.48
CA ARG A 133 -16.10 -7.94 -3.89
C ARG A 133 -17.27 -7.33 -4.67
N ALA A 134 -17.02 -6.89 -5.89
CA ALA A 134 -18.05 -6.40 -6.80
C ALA A 134 -19.26 -7.37 -6.85
N GLY A 135 -20.47 -6.81 -6.72
CA GLY A 135 -21.71 -7.57 -6.65
C GLY A 135 -22.04 -8.24 -5.30
N LYS A 136 -21.25 -7.98 -4.25
CA LYS A 136 -21.56 -8.39 -2.86
C LYS A 136 -21.81 -7.18 -1.97
N GLU A 137 -22.38 -7.42 -0.80
CA GLU A 137 -22.53 -6.41 0.24
C GLU A 137 -21.17 -5.81 0.61
N THR A 138 -21.09 -4.48 0.57
CA THR A 138 -19.93 -3.73 1.02
C THR A 138 -20.02 -3.46 2.51
N ARG A 139 -18.87 -3.37 3.17
CA ARG A 139 -18.80 -3.00 4.59
C ARG A 139 -17.67 -2.00 4.82
N ARG A 140 -17.92 -1.03 5.70
CA ARG A 140 -16.92 -0.05 6.08
C ARG A 140 -15.92 -0.67 7.05
N GLU A 141 -14.65 -0.73 6.66
CA GLU A 141 -13.57 -1.20 7.51
C GLU A 141 -12.54 -0.10 7.76
N SER A 142 -11.80 -0.22 8.86
CA SER A 142 -10.72 0.70 9.21
C SER A 142 -9.38 -0.01 9.17
N PHE A 143 -8.34 0.71 8.78
CA PHE A 143 -6.99 0.16 8.63
C PHE A 143 -5.97 1.11 9.25
N GLU A 144 -4.86 0.57 9.75
CA GLU A 144 -3.76 1.33 10.35
C GLU A 144 -2.40 0.86 9.85
N TRP A 145 -1.62 1.78 9.25
CA TRP A 145 -0.20 1.56 9.02
C TRP A 145 0.58 1.74 10.32
N ARG A 146 1.32 0.69 10.70
CA ARG A 146 2.15 0.66 11.90
C ARG A 146 3.60 0.39 11.54
N ILE A 147 4.52 1.07 12.22
CA ILE A 147 5.95 0.80 12.12
C ILE A 147 6.20 -0.65 12.55
N SER A 148 6.94 -1.39 11.74
CA SER A 148 7.24 -2.78 12.00
C SER A 148 8.71 -3.10 11.73
N LYS A 149 9.27 -3.92 12.62
CA LYS A 149 10.56 -4.61 12.44
C LYS A 149 10.36 -6.12 12.26
N ALA A 150 9.12 -6.54 12.03
CA ALA A 150 8.67 -7.93 12.07
C ALA A 150 9.07 -8.72 10.83
N ILE A 151 8.90 -10.05 10.91
CA ILE A 151 9.24 -10.99 9.85
C ILE A 151 8.53 -10.66 8.52
N GLU A 152 7.28 -10.19 8.58
CA GLU A 152 6.52 -9.77 7.37
C GLU A 152 7.24 -8.66 6.58
N VAL A 153 8.05 -7.83 7.22
CA VAL A 153 8.84 -6.77 6.56
C VAL A 153 10.21 -7.30 6.12
N ARG A 154 10.85 -8.12 6.96
CA ARG A 154 12.16 -8.72 6.66
C ARG A 154 12.10 -9.75 5.52
N ALA A 155 10.94 -10.39 5.33
CA ALA A 155 10.71 -11.30 4.21
C ALA A 155 10.61 -10.54 2.87
N LEU A 156 10.29 -9.24 2.89
CA LEU A 156 10.16 -8.43 1.68
C LEU A 156 11.50 -7.91 1.19
N ASP A 157 12.34 -7.44 2.09
CA ASP A 157 13.66 -6.91 1.77
C ASP A 157 14.60 -7.02 2.98
N SER A 158 15.92 -6.98 2.77
CA SER A 158 16.92 -7.25 3.81
C SER A 158 17.01 -6.17 4.91
N MET A 159 16.25 -5.08 4.79
CA MET A 159 16.13 -4.08 5.84
C MET A 159 15.19 -4.49 6.97
N ALA A 160 15.66 -4.29 8.19
CA ALA A 160 14.94 -4.62 9.42
C ALA A 160 13.83 -3.61 9.80
N PHE A 161 13.42 -2.71 8.90
CA PHE A 161 12.49 -1.62 9.18
C PHE A 161 11.54 -1.37 8.01
N GLY A 162 10.26 -1.19 8.32
CA GLY A 162 9.22 -0.92 7.34
C GLY A 162 7.89 -0.71 8.04
N TRP A 163 6.81 -0.86 7.28
CA TRP A 163 5.45 -0.61 7.74
C TRP A 163 4.57 -1.81 7.44
N LYS A 164 3.53 -1.99 8.25
CA LYS A 164 2.51 -2.99 8.00
C LYS A 164 1.13 -2.38 8.15
N LEU A 165 0.20 -2.81 7.31
CA LEU A 165 -1.19 -2.40 7.34
C LEU A 165 -1.97 -3.42 8.16
N VAL A 166 -2.59 -2.94 9.22
CA VAL A 166 -3.38 -3.74 10.15
C VAL A 166 -4.85 -3.42 9.93
N ARG A 167 -5.69 -4.45 9.81
CA ARG A 167 -7.14 -4.33 9.77
C ARG A 167 -7.66 -4.09 11.18
N LEU A 168 -8.49 -3.06 11.36
CA LEU A 168 -9.05 -2.66 12.65
C LEU A 168 -10.53 -3.08 12.73
N GLY A 169 -10.92 -3.73 13.83
CA GLY A 169 -12.30 -4.04 14.14
C GLY A 169 -12.42 -4.98 15.35
N PRO A 170 -13.45 -4.85 16.19
CA PRO A 170 -13.61 -5.65 17.40
C PRO A 170 -13.71 -7.16 17.11
N ASP A 171 -14.29 -7.54 15.96
CA ASP A 171 -14.47 -8.94 15.54
C ASP A 171 -13.31 -9.47 14.66
N HIS A 172 -12.30 -8.63 14.39
CA HIS A 172 -11.15 -8.97 13.53
C HIS A 172 -9.86 -9.17 14.32
N ASN A 173 -9.97 -9.26 15.65
CA ASN A 173 -8.90 -9.76 16.51
C ASN A 173 -8.90 -11.29 16.45
N THR A 174 -8.42 -11.83 15.33
CA THR A 174 -8.40 -13.28 15.06
C THR A 174 -7.22 -13.99 15.71
N GLY A 175 -6.24 -13.23 16.20
CA GLY A 175 -4.99 -13.71 16.75
C GLY A 175 -4.88 -13.63 18.27
N ARG A 176 -3.89 -14.34 18.81
CA ARG A 176 -3.60 -14.39 20.26
C ARG A 176 -2.88 -13.14 20.78
N GLY A 177 -2.26 -12.39 19.87
CA GLY A 177 -1.33 -11.31 20.12
C GLY A 177 -0.04 -11.77 20.80
N GLY A 178 0.72 -10.80 21.30
CA GLY A 178 1.88 -11.04 22.14
C GLY A 178 3.23 -10.88 21.45
N SER A 179 4.25 -11.50 22.05
CA SER A 179 5.64 -11.33 21.64
C SER A 179 5.91 -11.95 20.27
N ARG A 180 6.90 -11.41 19.54
CA ARG A 180 7.15 -11.77 18.12
C ARG A 180 7.35 -13.26 17.86
N GLY A 181 7.88 -14.01 18.82
CA GLY A 181 8.15 -15.45 18.66
C GLY A 181 6.98 -16.37 19.00
N LEU A 182 5.86 -15.82 19.49
CA LEU A 182 4.70 -16.58 19.95
C LEU A 182 3.42 -16.31 19.14
N ARG A 183 3.47 -15.36 18.20
CA ARG A 183 2.33 -14.95 17.36
C ARG A 183 2.44 -15.57 15.97
N ASP A 184 1.30 -15.75 15.32
CA ASP A 184 1.27 -16.30 13.98
C ASP A 184 1.76 -15.28 12.94
N VAL A 185 2.20 -15.78 11.78
CA VAL A 185 2.62 -14.93 10.67
C VAL A 185 1.41 -14.19 10.12
N GLY A 186 1.54 -12.88 9.90
CA GLY A 186 0.40 -12.06 9.46
C GLY A 186 -0.44 -11.53 10.63
N GLU A 187 0.09 -11.59 11.86
CA GLU A 187 -0.59 -11.13 13.05
C GLU A 187 0.14 -9.95 13.73
N ALA A 188 -0.62 -8.98 14.20
CA ALA A 188 -0.12 -7.87 15.00
C ALA A 188 0.07 -8.25 16.48
N SER A 189 0.83 -7.43 17.21
CA SER A 189 1.12 -7.71 18.64
C SER A 189 -0.12 -7.65 19.52
N ASP A 190 -1.17 -6.97 19.05
CA ASP A 190 -2.50 -6.87 19.63
C ASP A 190 -3.50 -7.83 18.95
N GLY A 191 -3.01 -8.85 18.25
CA GLY A 191 -3.82 -9.93 17.65
C GLY A 191 -4.59 -9.57 16.38
N HIS A 192 -4.47 -8.33 15.92
CA HIS A 192 -5.14 -7.89 14.70
C HIS A 192 -4.45 -8.41 13.44
N GLU A 193 -5.25 -8.73 12.43
CA GLU A 193 -4.78 -9.20 11.13
C GLU A 193 -3.90 -8.15 10.41
N VAL A 194 -2.76 -8.60 9.90
CA VAL A 194 -1.90 -7.83 9.00
C VAL A 194 -2.28 -8.16 7.56
N VAL A 195 -2.73 -7.13 6.83
CA VAL A 195 -3.29 -7.27 5.48
C VAL A 195 -2.37 -6.75 4.37
N ALA A 196 -1.33 -6.00 4.74
CA ALA A 196 -0.25 -5.62 3.83
C ALA A 196 1.04 -5.32 4.58
N ALA A 197 2.16 -5.40 3.89
CA ALA A 197 3.45 -4.97 4.36
C ALA A 197 4.17 -4.13 3.30
N TRP A 198 4.92 -3.14 3.77
CA TRP A 198 5.74 -2.23 2.99
C TRP A 198 7.15 -2.25 3.57
N SER A 199 8.14 -2.40 2.71
CA SER A 199 9.56 -2.28 3.07
C SER A 199 10.25 -1.29 2.16
N GLU A 200 11.10 -0.44 2.73
CA GLU A 200 12.03 0.35 1.95
C GLU A 200 13.12 -0.57 1.40
N ASN A 201 13.52 -0.33 0.15
CA ASN A 201 14.54 -1.13 -0.48
C ASN A 201 15.89 -0.89 0.21
N SER A 202 16.55 -1.98 0.58
CA SER A 202 17.86 -1.97 1.26
C SER A 202 19.05 -2.14 0.31
N GLY A 203 18.79 -2.44 -0.96
CA GLY A 203 19.79 -2.90 -1.94
C GLY A 203 20.36 -1.83 -2.89
N MET A 204 21.32 -2.27 -3.71
CA MET A 204 22.15 -1.49 -4.64
C MET A 204 21.43 -0.84 -5.84
N THR A 205 20.10 -0.93 -5.95
CA THR A 205 19.36 -0.38 -7.10
C THR A 205 18.92 1.06 -6.83
N LEU A 206 19.42 2.00 -7.63
CA LEU A 206 19.08 3.42 -7.51
C LEU A 206 17.60 3.74 -7.81
N SER A 207 16.94 2.90 -8.62
CA SER A 207 15.56 3.14 -9.08
C SER A 207 14.50 2.55 -8.14
N LYS A 208 14.67 1.32 -7.63
CA LYS A 208 13.66 0.70 -6.75
C LYS A 208 13.72 1.32 -5.36
N ILE A 209 12.61 1.91 -4.92
CA ILE A 209 12.52 2.59 -3.61
C ILE A 209 11.87 1.71 -2.54
N ALA A 210 10.98 0.81 -2.92
CA ALA A 210 10.21 0.02 -1.98
C ALA A 210 9.59 -1.24 -2.60
N LYS A 211 9.23 -2.18 -1.73
CA LYS A 211 8.43 -3.37 -2.05
C LYS A 211 7.19 -3.40 -1.17
N VAL A 212 6.07 -3.72 -1.80
CA VAL A 212 4.75 -3.93 -1.16
C VAL A 212 4.34 -5.38 -1.33
N HIS A 213 3.69 -5.93 -0.31
CA HIS A 213 3.12 -7.27 -0.35
C HIS A 213 1.80 -7.32 0.41
N PHE A 214 0.77 -7.87 -0.22
CA PHE A 214 -0.51 -8.13 0.42
C PHE A 214 -0.50 -9.45 1.19
N LEU A 215 -1.16 -9.46 2.34
CA LEU A 215 -1.20 -10.53 3.34
C LEU A 215 -2.66 -10.76 3.78
N GLY A 216 -2.94 -11.91 4.40
CA GLY A 216 -4.26 -12.23 4.94
C GLY A 216 -5.39 -11.99 3.92
N ALA A 217 -6.49 -11.38 4.36
CA ALA A 217 -7.61 -10.95 3.54
C ALA A 217 -7.24 -9.92 2.44
N GLY A 218 -6.14 -9.17 2.62
CA GLY A 218 -5.62 -8.29 1.58
C GLY A 218 -5.05 -9.07 0.39
N ALA A 219 -4.57 -10.29 0.61
CA ALA A 219 -4.05 -11.15 -0.45
C ALA A 219 -5.14 -11.94 -1.19
N THR A 220 -6.33 -12.11 -0.63
CA THR A 220 -7.40 -12.96 -1.23
C THR A 220 -8.30 -12.20 -2.21
N GLY A 221 -8.13 -10.87 -2.31
CA GLY A 221 -9.03 -9.99 -3.06
C GLY A 221 -10.41 -9.83 -2.38
N GLU A 222 -10.52 -10.18 -1.10
CA GLU A 222 -11.74 -9.99 -0.30
C GLU A 222 -12.17 -8.52 -0.26
N PHE A 223 -11.19 -7.61 -0.20
CA PHE A 223 -11.44 -6.17 -0.08
C PHE A 223 -11.72 -5.45 -1.41
N GLY A 224 -11.52 -6.12 -2.54
CA GLY A 224 -11.67 -5.54 -3.87
C GLY A 224 -10.42 -4.83 -4.39
N ASP A 225 -10.42 -4.57 -5.71
CA ASP A 225 -9.28 -3.96 -6.43
C ASP A 225 -9.07 -2.48 -6.05
N ASP A 226 -10.16 -1.77 -5.74
CA ASP A 226 -10.16 -0.40 -5.20
C ASP A 226 -9.36 -0.28 -3.90
N TRP A 227 -9.61 -1.19 -2.96
CA TRP A 227 -8.88 -1.23 -1.69
C TRP A 227 -7.38 -1.45 -1.91
N ALA A 228 -7.00 -2.28 -2.89
CA ALA A 228 -5.59 -2.53 -3.18
C ALA A 228 -4.88 -1.26 -3.66
N LEU A 229 -5.53 -0.47 -4.52
CA LEU A 229 -5.02 0.84 -4.97
C LEU A 229 -4.96 1.83 -3.81
N MET A 230 -5.99 1.86 -2.97
CA MET A 230 -6.04 2.69 -1.77
C MET A 230 -4.89 2.38 -0.80
N ALA A 231 -4.63 1.09 -0.55
CA ALA A 231 -3.52 0.63 0.28
C ALA A 231 -2.16 1.04 -0.32
N ALA A 232 -2.00 0.89 -1.64
CA ALA A 232 -0.76 1.29 -2.33
C ALA A 232 -0.49 2.80 -2.27
N LEU A 233 -1.52 3.62 -2.53
CA LEU A 233 -1.40 5.09 -2.52
C LEU A 233 -1.18 5.63 -1.10
N SER A 234 -1.85 5.06 -0.10
CA SER A 234 -1.62 5.42 1.31
C SER A 234 -0.21 5.06 1.77
N ALA A 235 0.34 3.91 1.35
CA ALA A 235 1.73 3.54 1.63
C ALA A 235 2.74 4.49 0.96
N PHE A 236 2.49 4.87 -0.30
CA PHE A 236 3.33 5.85 -0.98
C PHE A 236 3.29 7.23 -0.31
N ARG A 237 2.09 7.67 0.11
CA ARG A 237 1.88 8.91 0.85
C ARG A 237 2.62 8.91 2.19
N LEU A 238 2.56 7.80 2.91
CA LEU A 238 3.28 7.53 4.15
C LEU A 238 4.79 7.67 3.95
N TRP A 239 5.35 6.98 2.95
CA TRP A 239 6.78 7.07 2.63
C TRP A 239 7.22 8.51 2.34
N LYS A 240 6.41 9.29 1.62
CA LYS A 240 6.70 10.71 1.38
C LYS A 240 6.72 11.54 2.65
N PHE A 241 5.75 11.29 3.52
CA PHE A 241 5.66 12.00 4.79
C PHE A 241 6.86 11.70 5.70
N THR A 242 7.25 10.43 5.81
CA THR A 242 8.37 10.00 6.64
C THR A 242 9.72 10.42 6.06
N SER A 243 9.91 10.31 4.74
CA SER A 243 11.15 10.74 4.07
C SER A 243 11.39 12.25 4.21
N MET A 244 10.33 13.06 4.15
CA MET A 244 10.44 14.51 4.39
C MET A 244 10.74 14.84 5.85
N SER A 245 10.20 14.07 6.82
CA SER A 245 10.46 14.27 8.25
C SER A 245 11.85 13.83 8.68
N ILE A 246 12.42 12.79 8.05
CA ILE A 246 13.79 12.31 8.33
C ILE A 246 14.84 13.29 7.80
N SER A 247 14.55 14.02 6.71
CA SER A 247 15.45 15.05 6.15
C SER A 247 15.58 16.33 7.00
N VAL A 248 14.86 16.45 8.12
CA VAL A 248 14.82 17.66 8.97
C VAL A 248 15.44 17.43 10.37
N ARG A 249 16.12 16.30 10.59
CA ARG A 249 16.95 16.15 11.81
C ARG A 249 18.40 16.57 11.50
N PRO A 250 18.91 17.66 12.11
CA PRO A 250 20.34 18.00 12.04
C PRO A 250 21.20 16.93 12.70
#